data_AF-A0A3C0R3M6-F1
#
_entry.id   AF-A0A3C0R3M6-F1
#
_cell.length_a   1.000
_cell.length_b   1.000
_cell.length_c   1.000
_cell.angle_alpha   90.00
_cell.angle_beta   90.00
_cell.angle_gamma   90.00
#
_symmetry.space_group_name_H-M   'P 1'
#
loop_
_entity.id
_entity.type
_entity.pdbx_description
1 polymer ?
#
loop_
_entity_poly.entity_id
_entity_poly.type
_entity_poly.pdbx_seq_one_letter_code
_entity_poly.pdbx_strand_id
1 'polypeptide(L)' 'MLDRAKIKIDIIKLVDGGRLLRLTESASGLSLERKLDPERPVHDQKQQLSAAFEAALARLELSVA' A
#
# COMPACT_ATOMS: atom_id res chain seq x y z
N MET A 1 -6.67 3.01 -16.20
CA MET A 1 -5.30 2.58 -15.82
C MET A 1 -4.94 3.40 -14.59
N LEU A 2 -4.79 2.75 -13.43
CA LEU A 2 -4.50 3.44 -12.18
C LEU A 2 -3.15 4.17 -12.30
N ASP A 3 -3.15 5.48 -12.13
CA ASP A 3 -1.93 6.28 -12.11
C ASP A 3 -1.12 5.90 -10.87
N ARG A 4 -0.12 5.04 -11.05
CA ARG A 4 0.83 4.68 -9.97
C ARG A 4 1.50 5.91 -9.35
N ALA A 5 1.60 7.01 -10.10
CA ALA A 5 2.10 8.30 -9.62
C ALA A 5 1.26 8.91 -8.47
N LYS A 6 -0.01 8.50 -8.31
CA LYS A 6 -0.90 8.99 -7.25
C LYS A 6 -0.83 8.19 -5.96
N ILE A 7 -0.13 7.06 -5.97
CA ILE A 7 0.05 6.19 -4.80
C ILE A 7 1.27 6.67 -4.00
N LYS A 8 1.01 7.22 -2.81
CA LYS A 8 2.05 7.53 -1.83
C LYS A 8 2.42 6.28 -1.05
N ILE A 9 3.70 6.16 -0.72
CA ILE A 9 4.27 5.01 -0.03
C ILE A 9 5.04 5.51 1.19
N ASP A 10 4.60 5.11 2.37
CA ASP A 10 5.20 5.52 3.65
C ASP A 10 5.70 4.30 4.42
N ILE A 11 6.83 4.47 5.11
CA ILE A 11 7.30 3.53 6.13
C ILE A 11 7.17 4.22 7.49
N ILE A 12 6.28 3.72 8.33
CA ILE A 12 5.97 4.31 9.63
C ILE A 12 6.63 3.49 10.72
N LYS A 13 7.47 4.14 11.54
CA LYS A 13 8.06 3.50 12.73
C LYS A 13 7.03 3.48 13.86
N LEU A 14 6.83 2.31 14.44
CA LEU A 14 5.94 2.09 15.58
C LEU A 14 6.70 2.24 16.90
N VAL A 15 5.94 2.51 17.98
CA VAL A 15 6.47 2.62 19.35
C VAL A 15 7.12 1.33 19.84
N ASP A 16 6.64 0.17 19.36
CA ASP A 16 7.18 -1.16 19.68
C ASP A 16 8.46 -1.50 18.90
N GLY A 17 9.00 -0.56 18.13
CA GLY A 17 10.15 -0.77 17.24
C GLY A 17 9.81 -1.44 15.91
N GLY A 18 8.56 -1.85 15.71
CA GLY A 18 8.05 -2.34 14.44
C GLY A 18 8.01 -1.26 13.36
N ARG A 19 7.78 -1.68 12.12
CA ARG A 19 7.56 -0.77 10.99
C ARG A 19 6.28 -1.17 10.25
N LEU A 20 5.49 -0.20 9.82
CA LEU A 20 4.38 -0.40 8.89
C LEU A 20 4.77 0.11 7.52
N LEU A 21 4.38 -0.63 6.49
CA LEU A 21 4.33 -0.13 5.11
C LEU A 21 2.89 0.30 4.83
N ARG A 22 2.72 1.57 4.46
CA ARG A 22 1.43 2.17 4.08
C ARG A 22 1.47 2.58 2.61
N LEU A 23 0.43 2.22 1.86
CA LEU A 23 0.13 2.74 0.53
C LEU A 23 -1.12 3.59 0.61
N THR A 24 -1.12 4.78 0.03
CA THR A 24 -2.28 5.68 0.03
C THR A 24 -2.52 6.21 -1.38
N GLU A 25 -3.74 6.06 -1.90
CA GLU A 25 -4.15 6.71 -3.14
C GLU A 25 -4.62 8.13 -2.83
N SER A 26 -3.97 9.13 -3.43
CA SER A 26 -4.10 10.52 -3.00
C SER A 26 -5.46 11.15 -3.30
N ALA A 27 -6.19 10.71 -4.33
CA ALA A 27 -7.46 11.31 -4.72
C ALA A 27 -8.64 10.83 -3.86
N SER A 28 -8.67 9.53 -3.54
CA SER A 28 -9.72 8.89 -2.73
C SER A 28 -9.40 8.88 -1.24
N GLY A 29 -8.12 9.01 -0.87
CA GLY A 29 -7.66 8.84 0.51
C GLY A 29 -7.65 7.38 0.98
N LEU A 30 -7.92 6.42 0.09
CA LEU A 30 -7.87 5.00 0.42
C LEU A 30 -6.44 4.60 0.78
N SER A 31 -6.30 3.85 1.87
CA SER A 31 -5.01 3.36 2.35
C SER A 31 -5.01 1.87 2.63
N LEU A 32 -3.91 1.20 2.30
CA LEU A 32 -3.63 -0.17 2.69
C LEU A 32 -2.33 -0.23 3.48
N GLU A 33 -2.37 -0.93 4.61
CA GLU A 33 -1.27 -1.00 5.56
C GLU A 33 -0.91 -2.44 5.89
N ARG A 34 0.39 -2.68 6.09
CA ARG A 34 0.88 -3.97 6.58
C ARG A 34 2.13 -3.79 7.42
N LYS A 35 2.21 -4.50 8.55
CA LYS A 35 3.44 -4.57 9.35
C LYS A 35 4.53 -5.23 8.51
N LEU A 36 5.72 -4.61 8.48
CA LEU A 36 6.88 -5.17 7.83
C LEU A 36 7.41 -6.34 8.66
N ASP A 37 7.64 -7.43 7.98
CA ASP A 37 8.37 -8.58 8.48
C ASP A 37 9.87 -8.27 8.42
N PRO A 38 10.59 -8.26 9.56
CA PRO A 38 12.03 -7.99 9.57
C PRO A 38 12.88 -9.08 8.91
N GLU A 39 12.35 -10.30 8.76
CA GLU A 39 13.08 -11.45 8.18
C GLU A 39 12.99 -11.47 6.65
N ARG A 40 12.21 -10.57 6.05
CA ARG A 40 11.98 -10.51 4.60
C ARG A 40 12.48 -9.20 3.99
N PRO A 41 12.98 -9.21 2.75
CA PRO A 41 13.35 -7.98 2.06
C PRO A 41 12.18 -7.00 1.95
N VAL A 42 12.43 -5.74 2.30
CA VAL A 42 11.40 -4.67 2.25
C VAL A 42 10.89 -4.46 0.82
N HIS A 43 11.77 -4.62 -0.17
CA HIS A 43 11.43 -4.50 -1.59
C HIS A 43 10.30 -5.47 -2.00
N ASP A 44 10.42 -6.74 -1.63
CA ASP A 44 9.46 -7.77 -2.02
C ASP A 44 8.12 -7.58 -1.31
N GLN A 45 8.20 -7.18 -0.04
CA GLN A 45 7.02 -6.82 0.74
C GLN A 45 6.30 -5.61 0.13
N LYS A 46 7.05 -4.62 -0.38
CA LYS A 46 6.49 -3.47 -1.09
C LYS A 46 5.81 -3.87 -2.38
N GLN A 47 6.47 -4.68 -3.23
CA GLN A 47 5.87 -5.15 -4.47
C GLN A 47 4.56 -5.92 -4.23
N GLN A 48 4.55 -6.81 -3.23
CA GLN A 48 3.37 -7.58 -2.88
C GLN A 48 2.21 -6.69 -2.41
N LEU A 49 2.50 -5.70 -1.55
CA LEU A 49 1.45 -4.80 -1.05
C LEU A 49 0.93 -3.89 -2.17
N SER A 50 1.80 -3.43 -3.06
CA SER A 50 1.43 -2.62 -4.23
C SER A 50 0.51 -3.37 -5.19
N ALA A 51 0.83 -4.62 -5.52
CA ALA A 51 -0.02 -5.45 -6.36
C ALA A 51 -1.41 -5.69 -5.73
N ALA A 52 -1.47 -5.95 -4.42
CA ALA A 52 -2.72 -6.13 -3.71
C ALA A 52 -3.56 -4.84 -3.68
N PHE A 53 -2.91 -3.69 -3.45
CA PHE A 53 -3.59 -2.40 -3.40
C PHE A 53 -4.15 -1.99 -4.77
N GLU A 54 -3.38 -2.17 -5.84
CA GLU A 54 -3.85 -1.91 -7.21
C GLU A 54 -5.03 -2.80 -7.58
N ALA A 55 -5.00 -4.09 -7.23
CA ALA A 55 -6.13 -4.99 -7.47
C ALA A 55 -7.39 -4.57 -6.69
N ALA A 56 -7.23 -4.07 -5.46
CA ALA A 56 -8.34 -3.56 -4.66
C ALA A 56 -8.93 -2.28 -5.26
N LEU A 57 -8.08 -1.34 -5.67
CA LEU A 57 -8.50 -0.09 -6.33
C LEU A 57 -9.23 -0.36 -7.65
N ALA A 58 -8.72 -1.26 -8.48
CA ALA A 58 -9.36 -1.62 -9.75
C ALA A 58 -10.77 -2.22 -9.53
N ARG A 59 -10.96 -3.00 -8.46
CA ARG A 59 -12.30 -3.52 -8.11
C ARG A 59 -13.25 -2.42 -7.65
N LEU A 60 -12.75 -1.42 -6.92
CA LEU A 60 -13.56 -0.29 -6.48
C LEU A 60 -14.00 0.58 -7.67
N GLU A 61 -13.10 0.87 -8.61
CA GLU A 61 -13.44 1.59 -9.84
C GLU A 61 -14.56 0.88 -10.64
N LEU A 62 -14.53 -0.46 -10.71
CA LEU A 62 -15.58 -1.25 -11.38
C LEU A 62 -16.92 -1.28 -10.61
N SER A 63 -16.91 -1.06 -9.30
CA SER A 63 -18.13 -1.06 -8.48
C SER A 63 -18.85 0.28 -8.42
N VAL A 64 -18.17 1.36 -8.81
CA VAL A 64 -18.70 2.74 -8.84
C VAL A 64 -19.17 3.13 -10.25
N ALA A 65 -18.95 2.26 -11.24
CA ALA A 65 -19.35 2.44 -12.64
C ALA A 65 -20.79 1.98 -12.93
#